data_AF-A0A2A2IS20-F1
#
_entry.id   AF-A0A2A2IS20-F1
#
_cell.length_a   1.000
_cell.length_b   1.000
_cell.length_c   1.000
_cell.angle_alpha   90.00
_cell.angle_beta   90.00
_cell.angle_gamma   90.00
#
_symmetry.space_group_name_H-M   'P 1'
#
loop_
_entity.id
_entity.type
_entity.pdbx_description
1 polymer ?
#
loop_
_entity_poly.entity_id
_entity_poly.type
_entity_poly.pdbx_seq_one_letter_code
_entity_poly.pdbx_strand_id
1 'polypeptide(L)' 'MRLKLSALGGSGQRWWFLDGSPLGSTQGADSLALALQERGQHQLSVLDEGGLTARVEFQVLE' A
#
# COMPACT_ATOMS: atom_id res chain seq x y z
N MET A 1 -5.27 12.38 6.58
CA MET A 1 -4.54 11.52 7.57
C MET A 1 -3.21 11.05 6.96
N ARG A 2 -2.16 10.79 7.74
CA ARG A 2 -0.92 10.17 7.21
C ARG A 2 -0.68 8.81 7.86
N LEU A 3 -0.37 7.81 7.04
CA LEU A 3 -0.05 6.46 7.47
C LEU A 3 1.38 6.09 7.03
N LYS A 4 2.03 5.24 7.83
CA LYS A 4 3.29 4.58 7.48
C LYS A 4 3.02 3.08 7.43
N LEU A 5 3.23 2.48 6.27
CA LEU A 5 2.81 1.11 5.97
C LEU A 5 3.98 0.30 5.48
N SER A 6 4.14 -0.91 6.01
CA SER A 6 5.13 -1.88 5.56
C SER A 6 4.44 -3.21 5.29
N ALA A 7 4.93 -3.96 4.30
CA ALA A 7 4.51 -5.34 4.09
C ALA A 7 5.50 -6.32 4.72
N LEU A 8 5.00 -7.44 5.21
CA LEU A 8 5.79 -8.55 5.73
C LEU A 8 5.77 -9.70 4.73
N GLY A 9 6.88 -10.42 4.58
CA GLY A 9 7.02 -11.45 3.54
C GLY A 9 7.22 -10.86 2.13
N GLY A 10 7.40 -11.74 1.14
CA GLY A 10 7.88 -11.33 -0.18
C GLY A 10 9.32 -10.81 -0.14
N SER A 11 9.93 -10.65 -1.31
CA SER A 11 11.30 -10.17 -1.46
C SER A 11 11.41 -9.14 -2.57
N GLY A 12 12.46 -8.34 -2.54
CA GLY A 12 12.77 -7.42 -3.63
C GLY A 12 11.92 -6.15 -3.63
N GLN A 13 11.66 -5.65 -4.83
CA GLN A 13 10.88 -4.45 -5.07
C GLN A 13 9.39 -4.70 -4.79
N ARG A 14 8.71 -3.70 -4.22
CA ARG A 14 7.27 -3.69 -4.01
C ARG A 14 6.63 -2.48 -4.64
N TRP A 15 5.52 -2.66 -5.33
CA TRP A 15 4.71 -1.59 -5.92
C TRP A 15 3.39 -1.45 -5.18
N TRP A 16 3.04 -0.22 -4.82
CA TRP A 16 1.88 0.09 -4.01
C TRP A 16 0.79 0.77 -4.83
N PHE A 17 -0.47 0.44 -4.55
CA PHE A 17 -1.63 0.99 -5.24
C PHE A 17 -2.73 1.34 -4.24
N LEU A 18 -3.28 2.56 -4.32
CA LEU A 18 -4.51 2.97 -3.62
C LEU A 18 -5.65 2.98 -4.64
N ASP A 19 -6.68 2.18 -4.40
CA ASP A 19 -7.87 2.10 -5.27
C ASP A 19 -7.50 1.81 -6.74
N GLY A 20 -6.46 1.00 -6.93
CA GLY A 20 -5.91 0.65 -8.24
C GLY A 20 -4.97 1.71 -8.85
N SER A 21 -4.85 2.90 -8.26
CA SER A 21 -3.94 3.95 -8.71
C SER A 21 -2.53 3.75 -8.12
N PRO A 22 -1.46 3.83 -8.93
CA PRO A 22 -0.10 3.63 -8.44
C PRO A 22 0.35 4.75 -7.50
N LEU A 23 0.97 4.38 -6.38
CA LEU A 23 1.49 5.32 -5.37
C LEU A 23 3.02 5.46 -5.42
N GLY A 24 3.71 4.42 -5.92
CA GLY A 24 5.17 4.33 -5.91
C GLY A 24 5.64 2.95 -5.45
N SER A 25 6.93 2.86 -5.12
CA SER A 25 7.58 1.60 -4.78
C SER A 25 8.47 1.70 -3.54
N THR A 26 8.63 0.58 -2.83
CA THR A 26 9.56 0.44 -1.69
C THR A 26 10.41 -0.81 -1.84
N GLN A 27 11.58 -0.84 -1.20
CA GLN A 27 12.50 -1.98 -1.25
C GLN A 27 12.41 -2.80 0.05
N GLY A 28 12.23 -4.12 -0.06
CA GLY A 28 12.20 -4.99 1.10
C GLY A 28 11.22 -4.47 2.17
N ALA A 29 11.66 -4.42 3.44
CA ALA A 29 10.82 -4.00 4.58
C ALA A 29 10.59 -2.47 4.69
N ASP A 30 11.06 -1.66 3.74
CA ASP A 30 10.86 -0.22 3.77
C ASP A 30 9.38 0.15 3.73
N SER A 31 9.05 1.23 4.43
CA SER A 31 7.68 1.67 4.58
C SER A 31 7.27 2.72 3.56
N LEU A 32 6.05 2.60 3.05
CA LEU A 32 5.37 3.64 2.29
C LEU A 32 4.81 4.70 3.24
N ALA A 33 5.05 5.98 2.94
CA ALA A 33 4.33 7.08 3.55
C ALA A 33 3.11 7.45 2.67
N LEU A 34 1.90 7.24 3.19
CA LEU A 34 0.66 7.50 2.46
C LEU A 34 -0.13 8.65 3.11
N ALA A 35 -0.46 9.66 2.33
CA ALA A 35 -1.37 10.72 2.72
C ALA A 35 -2.77 10.43 2.15
N LEU A 36 -3.72 10.14 3.03
CA LEU A 36 -5.13 9.95 2.67
C LEU A 36 -5.82 11.32 2.66
N GLN A 37 -6.33 11.69 1.49
CA GLN A 37 -7.01 12.95 1.24
C GLN A 37 -8.53 12.80 1.25
N GLU A 38 -9.03 11.65 0.81
CA GLU A 38 -10.47 11.38 0.70
C GLU A 38 -10.96 10.54 1.89
N ARG A 39 -12.26 10.71 2.18
CA ARG A 39 -12.98 9.88 3.16
C ARG A 39 -13.68 8.74 2.42
N GLY A 40 -14.05 7.71 3.18
CA GLY A 40 -14.82 6.59 2.64
C GLY A 40 -14.00 5.31 2.54
N GLN A 41 -14.49 4.38 1.72
CA GLN A 41 -13.85 3.08 1.54
C GLN A 41 -12.65 3.20 0.60
N HIS A 42 -11.57 2.56 0.99
CA HIS A 42 -10.34 2.48 0.24
C HIS A 42 -9.79 1.07 0.26
N GLN A 43 -9.04 0.73 -0.78
CA GLN A 43 -8.34 -0.52 -0.93
C GLN A 43 -6.87 -0.23 -1.21
N LEU A 44 -5.99 -0.65 -0.30
CA LEU A 44 -4.56 -0.65 -0.53
C LEU A 44 -4.11 -2.04 -0.95
N SER A 45 -3.38 -2.12 -2.06
CA SER A 45 -2.72 -3.34 -2.50
C SER A 45 -1.24 -3.13 -2.71
N VAL A 46 -0.46 -4.17 -2.45
CA VAL A 46 0.98 -4.23 -2.70
C VAL A 46 1.30 -5.46 -3.53
N LEU A 47 2.06 -5.27 -4.60
CA LEU A 47 2.60 -6.29 -5.49
C LEU A 47 4.11 -6.41 -5.25
N ASP A 48 4.64 -7.62 -5.09
CA ASP A 48 6.08 -7.85 -5.05
C ASP A 48 6.66 -8.31 -6.39
N GLU A 49 7.99 -8.38 -6.47
CA GLU A 49 8.74 -8.78 -7.66
C GLU A 49 8.45 -10.23 -8.12
N GLY A 50 7.98 -11.09 -7.22
CA GLY A 50 7.56 -12.45 -7.52
C GLY A 50 6.12 -12.55 -8.05
N GLY A 51 5.41 -11.42 -8.15
CA GLY A 51 4.02 -11.37 -8.58
C GLY A 51 3.00 -11.62 -7.46
N LEU A 52 3.44 -11.77 -6.20
CA LEU A 52 2.54 -11.96 -5.07
C LEU A 52 1.87 -10.64 -4.72
N THR A 53 0.58 -10.72 -4.38
CA THR A 53 -0.21 -9.55 -4.01
C THR A 53 -0.83 -9.72 -2.63
N ALA A 54 -0.70 -8.70 -1.79
CA ALA A 54 -1.49 -8.56 -0.57
C ALA A 54 -2.43 -7.36 -0.71
N ARG A 55 -3.61 -7.45 -0.09
CA ARG A 55 -4.66 -6.43 -0.17
C ARG A 55 -5.31 -6.23 1.19
N VAL A 56 -5.62 -4.98 1.50
CA VAL A 56 -6.46 -4.59 2.64
C VAL A 56 -7.49 -3.57 2.19
N GLU A 57 -8.71 -3.75 2.68
CA GLU A 57 -9.80 -2.77 2.55
C GLU A 57 -10.01 -2.10 3.90
N PHE A 58 -10.19 -0.79 3.89
CA PHE A 58 -10.39 0.01 5.09
C PHE A 58 -11.27 1.22 4.81
N GLN A 59 -11.80 1.81 5.87
CA GLN A 59 -12.59 3.04 5.78
C GLN A 59 -11.87 4.18 6.50
N VAL A 60 -11.81 5.35 5.84
CA VAL A 60 -11.38 6.61 6.46
C VAL A 60 -12.63 7.32 6.98
N LEU A 61 -12.70 7.43 8.30
CA LEU A 61 -13.76 8.13 9.04
C LEU A 61 -13.42 9.61 9.25
N GLU A 62 -14.36 10.39 9.77
CA GLU A 62 -14.18 11.80 10.16
C GLU A 62 -13.17 12.00 11.29
#